data_AF-A0A6N6S5I0-F1
#
_entry.id   AF-A0A6N6S5I0-F1
#
_cell.length_a   1.000
_cell.length_b   1.000
_cell.length_c   1.000
_cell.angle_alpha   90.00
_cell.angle_beta   90.00
_cell.angle_gamma   90.00
#
_symmetry.space_group_name_H-M   'P 1'
#
loop_
_entity.id
_entity.type
_entity.pdbx_description
1 polymer ?
#
loop_
_entity_poly.entity_id
_entity_poly.type
_entity_poly.pdbx_seq_one_letter_code
_entity_poly.pdbx_strand_id
1 'polypeptide(L)' 'MNSHLVFERKNHLWVIENCAQAQGAKYKGKMVGSIGVASGFSFFFRKI' A
#
# COMPACT_ATOMS: atom_id res chain seq x y z
N MET A 1 7.90 -3.06 -2.38
CA MET A 1 6.69 -3.83 -2.03
C MET A 1 6.92 -5.34 -1.97
N ASN A 2 7.40 -6.03 -3.02
CA ASN A 2 7.56 -7.50 -3.00
C ASN A 2 8.42 -8.04 -1.85
N SER A 3 9.55 -7.40 -1.55
CA SER A 3 10.43 -7.77 -0.43
C SER A 3 9.71 -7.68 0.91
N HIS A 4 8.92 -6.62 1.12
CA HIS A 4 8.14 -6.43 2.34
C HIS A 4 7.04 -7.49 2.49
N LEU A 5 6.33 -7.86 1.41
CA LEU A 5 5.33 -8.94 1.44
C LEU A 5 5.96 -10.32 1.70
N VAL A 6 7.16 -10.57 1.18
CA VAL A 6 7.89 -11.81 1.47
C VAL A 6 8.34 -11.85 2.93
N PHE A 7 8.82 -10.72 3.44
CA PHE A 7 9.21 -10.59 4.85
C PHE A 7 8.02 -10.76 5.80
N GLU A 8 6.88 -10.14 5.47
CA GLU A 8 5.62 -10.27 6.18
C GLU A 8 5.22 -11.74 6.37
N ARG A 9 5.10 -12.49 5.27
CA ARG A 9 4.74 -13.91 5.31
C ARG A 9 5.71 -14.78 6.12
N LYS A 10 7.01 -14.44 6.09
CA LYS A 10 8.02 -15.18 6.85
C LYS A 10 7.94 -14.91 8.36
N ASN A 11 7.49 -13.73 8.76
CA ASN A 11 7.51 -13.27 10.14
C ASN A 11 6.12 -13.16 10.76
N HIS A 12 5.05 -13.56 10.04
CA HIS A 12 3.65 -13.45 10.48
C HIS A 12 3.28 -12.02 10.90
N LEU A 13 3.80 -11.03 10.16
CA LEU A 13 3.51 -9.62 10.43
C LEU A 13 2.29 -9.16 9.62
N TRP A 14 1.85 -7.92 9.81
CA TRP A 14 0.88 -7.30 8.91
C TRP A 14 1.56 -6.19 8.11
N VAL A 15 1.12 -6.04 6.86
CA VAL A 15 1.50 -4.91 6.01
C VAL A 15 0.28 -4.05 5.77
N ILE A 16 0.38 -2.80 6.21
CA ILE A 16 -0.63 -1.76 5.96
C ILE A 16 -0.02 -0.75 4.99
N GLU A 17 -0.75 -0.43 3.93
CA GLU A 17 -0.29 0.52 2.93
C GLU A 17 -0.64 1.96 3.33
N ASN A 18 0.38 2.81 3.42
CA ASN A 18 0.16 4.25 3.49
C ASN A 18 0.06 4.80 2.05
N CYS A 19 -1.16 4.97 1.57
CA CYS A 19 -1.47 5.44 0.21
C CYS A 19 -1.85 6.92 0.20
N ALA A 20 -1.47 7.68 1.24
CA ALA A 20 -1.95 9.03 1.43
C ALA A 20 -1.59 9.97 0.27
N GLN A 21 -0.53 9.72 -0.51
CA GLN A 21 -0.18 10.48 -1.73
C GLN A 21 -0.09 9.59 -2.98
N ALA A 22 -0.75 8.43 -2.96
CA ALA A 22 -0.62 7.43 -4.03
C ALA A 22 -1.98 7.03 -4.62
N GLN A 23 -3.01 7.87 -4.46
CA GLN A 23 -4.31 7.66 -5.10
C GLN A 23 -4.15 7.53 -6.62
N GLY A 24 -4.77 6.51 -7.21
CA GLY A 24 -4.68 6.26 -8.66
C GLY A 24 -3.40 5.56 -9.14
N ALA A 25 -2.35 5.46 -8.31
CA ALA A 25 -1.12 4.78 -8.70
C ALA A 25 -1.31 3.26 -8.84
N LYS A 26 -0.47 2.64 -9.67
CA LYS A 26 -0.45 1.18 -9.85
C LYS A 26 0.94 0.61 -9.58
N TYR A 27 0.99 -0.52 -8.88
CA TYR A 27 2.19 -1.34 -8.73
C TYR A 27 1.96 -2.68 -9.43
N LYS A 28 2.76 -2.99 -10.46
CA LYS A 28 2.64 -4.24 -11.24
C LYS A 28 1.20 -4.51 -11.73
N GLY A 29 0.53 -3.47 -12.22
CA GLY A 29 -0.85 -3.56 -12.72
C GLY A 29 -1.94 -3.59 -11.64
N LYS A 30 -1.59 -3.76 -10.36
CA LYS A 30 -2.53 -3.66 -9.24
C LYS A 30 -2.61 -2.23 -8.71
N MET A 31 -3.79 -1.81 -8.27
CA MET A 31 -3.96 -0.51 -7.63
C MET A 31 -3.17 -0.45 -6.31
N VAL A 32 -2.49 0.66 -6.07
CA VAL A 32 -1.87 0.92 -4.75
C VAL A 32 -2.99 1.10 -3.72
N GLY A 33 -2.87 0.41 -2.58
CA GLY A 33 -3.94 0.30 -1.57
C GLY A 33 -4.73 -1.00 -1.61
N SER A 34 -4.43 -1.90 -2.56
CA SER A 34 -5.05 -3.24 -2.68
C SER A 34 -4.02 -4.38 -2.60
N ILE A 35 -2.88 -4.15 -1.96
CA ILE A 35 -1.72 -5.05 -1.95
C ILE A 35 -1.45 -5.61 -0.54
N GLY A 36 -1.67 -4.81 0.50
CA GLY A 36 -1.56 -5.21 1.91
C GLY A 36 -2.90 -5.67 2.52
N VAL A 37 -2.93 -5.78 3.85
CA VAL A 37 -4.13 -6.16 4.61
C VAL A 37 -5.12 -4.99 4.73
N ALA A 38 -4.59 -3.78 4.85
CA ALA A 38 -5.38 -2.55 4.91
C ALA A 38 -4.59 -1.41 4.26
N SER A 39 -5.29 -0.32 3.93
CA SER A 39 -4.68 0.88 3.34
C SER A 39 -5.32 2.16 3.85
N GLY A 40 -4.54 3.24 3.86
CA GLY A 40 -4.96 4.57 4.28
C GLY A 40 -4.78 5.59 3.17
N PHE A 41 -5.83 6.34 2.86
CA PHE A 41 -5.80 7.47 1.93
C PHE A 41 -6.03 8.79 2.67
N SER A 42 -5.64 9.89 2.06
CA SER A 42 -5.86 11.22 2.62
C SER A 42 -6.37 12.14 1.54
N PHE A 43 -7.42 12.88 1.87
CA PHE A 43 -8.12 13.79 0.97
C PHE A 43 -7.81 15.26 1.29
N PHE A 44 -6.67 15.52 1.94
CA PHE A 44 -6.24 16.89 2.21
C PHE A 44 -5.85 17.59 0.90
N PHE A 45 -6.16 18.88 0.78
CA PHE A 45 -6.18 19.65 -0.47
C PHE A 45 -4.91 19.66 -1.33
N ARG A 46 -3.75 19.23 -0.81
CA ARG A 46 -2.49 19.13 -1.58
C ARG A 46 -2.06 17.68 -1.78
N LYS A 47 -2.91 16.89 -2.45
CA LYS A 47 -2.68 15.47 -2.75
C LYS A 47 -3.15 15.09 -4.16
N ILE A 48 -2.38 15.49 -5.17
CA ILE A 48 -1.97 14.75 -6.38
C ILE A 48 -0.96 15.63 -7.12
#